data_AF-A0A9W4UTB3-F1
#
_entry.id   AF-A0A9W4UTB3-F1
#
_cell.length_a   1.000
_cell.length_b   1.000
_cell.length_c   1.000
_cell.angle_alpha   90.00
_cell.angle_beta   90.00
_cell.angle_gamma   90.00
#
_symmetry.space_group_name_H-M   'P 1'
#
loop_
_entity.id
_entity.type
_entity.pdbx_description
1 polymer ?
#
loop_
_entity_poly.entity_id
_entity_poly.type
_entity_poly.pdbx_seq_one_letter_code
_entity_poly.pdbx_strand_id
1 'polypeptide(L)'
;MESMWLCALGTGVFAHRTIFIKGEWHLHAPYVATTHLILWFVMIAITKSLSLPFILGTFYLTGLFSSIAVYRLFFHPLRHFPGPRGAALSKLWHVWHCWTSQNHILLDSLHKQYGDFVRIGPNGLAMFHPAALVVMDGGGNTNVPSEWYDIVYPRTSPIFSRNGVEHRDRRRSWDLALSGKAMNDYLPRIRNRVSSLLNVIADVKSTPIVLNDIVYSFAHDAASDFAFNENFGMLESPTWHRIVAQQRSALSLLGRLNSAIWLVRIGLVFFPFIPAVEAWKNLLDFCDTLAEKRLINEATEPDILSYLIQDLQQNSKNLSDKEKKNLLSGNAVTAMVGGSDTTGSGLTSIFYFLALHPHHADKIYNELRHLSHPYDTHQLSKIAHLNGVINESMRLLPAALTAITRITGPEGLDIDDTFIPPNTKIGSPRYTVQRMESAFANPLEFIPERWSTQPALIKDARAFAPFGFGRRACVGKPLALAQIRLVLANVIDKFKFAFAPGVDVASVERDMKDYLTATPGKFSLVFEKR
;
A
#
# COMPACT_ATOMS: atom_id res chain seq x y z
N MET A 1 -20.03 43.90 -22.74
CA MET A 1 -20.12 42.87 -21.68
C MET A 1 -19.98 41.47 -22.25
N GLU A 2 -20.73 41.13 -23.31
CA GLU A 2 -20.64 39.82 -24.00
C GLU A 2 -19.22 39.47 -24.46
N SER A 3 -18.48 40.44 -25.01
CA SER A 3 -17.07 40.26 -25.38
C SER A 3 -16.18 39.83 -24.21
N MET A 4 -16.40 40.36 -23.01
CA MET A 4 -15.61 40.01 -21.82
C MET A 4 -15.89 38.58 -21.35
N TRP A 5 -17.14 38.11 -21.47
CA TRP A 5 -17.52 36.76 -21.07
C TRP A 5 -16.92 35.71 -22.01
N LEU A 6 -16.96 35.98 -23.32
CA LEU A 6 -16.31 35.14 -24.34
C LEU A 6 -14.79 35.11 -24.14
N CYS A 7 -14.16 36.25 -23.81
CA CYS A 7 -12.75 36.30 -23.46
C CYS A 7 -12.41 35.46 -22.22
N ALA A 8 -13.23 35.52 -21.16
CA ALA A 8 -13.03 34.70 -19.96
C ALA A 8 -13.13 33.20 -20.27
N LEU A 9 -14.14 32.80 -21.04
CA LEU A 9 -14.32 31.43 -21.51
C LEU A 9 -13.12 30.96 -22.37
N GLY A 10 -12.71 31.76 -23.35
CA GLY A 10 -11.54 31.49 -24.18
C GLY A 10 -10.24 31.39 -23.37
N THR A 11 -10.09 32.21 -22.32
CA THR A 11 -8.95 32.14 -21.39
C THR A 11 -8.94 30.81 -20.63
N GLY A 12 -10.10 30.30 -20.21
CA GLY A 12 -10.21 28.98 -19.59
C GLY A 12 -9.78 27.85 -20.54
N VAL A 13 -10.23 27.90 -21.79
CA VAL A 13 -9.82 26.95 -22.83
C VAL A 13 -8.31 27.04 -23.07
N PHE A 14 -7.77 28.26 -23.19
CA PHE A 14 -6.34 28.50 -23.38
C PHE A 14 -5.51 27.98 -22.21
N ALA A 15 -5.94 28.22 -20.96
CA ALA A 15 -5.27 27.73 -19.76
C ALA A 15 -5.22 26.20 -19.72
N HIS A 16 -6.30 25.51 -20.12
CA HIS A 16 -6.25 24.05 -20.27
C HIS A 16 -5.18 23.64 -21.29
N ARG A 17 -5.22 24.21 -22.50
CA ARG A 17 -4.38 23.77 -23.63
C ARG A 17 -2.90 24.12 -23.48
N THR A 18 -2.57 25.12 -22.67
CA THR A 18 -1.19 25.58 -22.47
C THR A 18 -0.59 25.15 -21.14
N ILE A 19 -1.38 25.15 -20.06
CA ILE A 19 -0.92 24.93 -18.68
C ILE A 19 -1.38 23.55 -18.18
N PHE A 20 -2.68 23.35 -17.99
CA PHE A 20 -3.18 22.21 -17.21
C PHE A 20 -3.15 20.85 -17.93
N ILE A 21 -2.98 20.84 -19.25
CA ILE A 21 -2.78 19.60 -20.01
C ILE A 21 -1.34 19.06 -19.89
N LYS A 22 -0.39 19.88 -19.42
CA LYS A 22 1.02 19.53 -19.35
C LYS A 22 1.45 19.24 -17.92
N GLY A 23 2.25 18.18 -17.75
CA GLY A 23 2.88 17.83 -16.47
C GLY A 23 1.91 17.34 -15.39
N GLU A 24 2.44 17.22 -14.19
CA GLU A 24 1.72 16.76 -13.00
C GLU A 24 1.52 17.93 -12.02
N TRP A 25 0.30 18.07 -11.50
CA TRP A 25 -0.09 19.22 -10.67
C TRP A 25 -0.40 18.86 -9.21
N HIS A 26 -0.22 17.60 -8.81
CA HIS A 26 -0.62 17.08 -7.49
C HIS A 26 0.10 17.76 -6.32
N LEU A 27 1.40 18.03 -6.44
CA LEU A 27 2.17 18.76 -5.42
C LEU A 27 1.83 20.26 -5.41
N HIS A 28 1.41 20.79 -6.55
CA HIS A 28 1.07 22.20 -6.70
C HIS A 28 -0.40 22.53 -6.42
N ALA A 29 -1.23 21.52 -6.14
CA ALA A 29 -2.67 21.71 -5.98
C ALA A 29 -3.05 22.78 -4.94
N PRO A 30 -2.40 22.88 -3.76
CA PRO A 30 -2.67 23.98 -2.83
C PRO A 30 -2.33 25.37 -3.40
N TYR A 31 -1.22 25.48 -4.15
CA TYR A 31 -0.82 26.72 -4.79
C TYR A 31 -1.76 27.11 -5.92
N VAL A 32 -2.21 26.14 -6.72
CA VAL A 32 -3.23 26.38 -7.75
C VAL A 32 -4.50 26.93 -7.11
N ALA A 33 -4.96 26.34 -6.00
CA ALA A 33 -6.13 26.81 -5.27
C ALA A 33 -5.94 28.24 -4.72
N THR A 34 -4.81 28.52 -4.04
CA THR A 34 -4.55 29.87 -3.52
C THR A 34 -4.39 30.90 -4.61
N THR A 35 -3.70 30.60 -5.72
CA THR A 35 -3.55 31.52 -6.85
C THR A 35 -4.91 31.91 -7.42
N HIS A 36 -5.84 30.96 -7.62
CA HIS A 36 -7.17 31.29 -8.12
C HIS A 36 -7.96 32.13 -7.11
N LEU A 37 -7.85 31.86 -5.81
CA LEU A 37 -8.48 32.68 -4.76
C LEU A 37 -7.92 34.11 -4.74
N ILE A 38 -6.60 34.28 -4.80
CA ILE A 38 -5.95 35.60 -4.83
C ILE A 38 -6.37 36.37 -6.07
N LEU A 39 -6.36 35.74 -7.25
CA LEU A 39 -6.81 36.38 -8.50
C LEU A 39 -8.27 36.83 -8.39
N TRP A 40 -9.13 36.03 -7.75
CA TRP A 40 -10.52 36.41 -7.51
C TRP A 40 -10.63 37.65 -6.62
N PHE A 41 -9.90 37.73 -5.50
CA PHE A 41 -9.89 38.92 -4.64
C PHE A 41 -9.28 40.17 -5.31
N VAL A 42 -8.22 40.00 -6.10
CA VAL A 42 -7.62 41.09 -6.89
C VAL A 42 -8.63 41.62 -7.90
N MET A 43 -9.40 40.74 -8.56
CA MET A 43 -10.46 41.14 -9.48
C MET A 43 -11.58 41.90 -8.78
N ILE A 44 -11.96 41.53 -7.55
CA ILE A 44 -12.91 42.30 -6.74
C ILE A 44 -12.36 43.69 -6.43
N ALA A 45 -11.09 43.80 -6.04
CA ALA A 45 -10.45 45.08 -5.73
C ALA A 45 -10.38 46.01 -6.95
N ILE A 46 -10.04 45.49 -8.13
CA ILE A 46 -9.95 46.25 -9.38
C ILE A 46 -11.33 46.70 -9.85
N THR A 47 -12.30 45.78 -9.86
CA THR A 47 -13.65 46.06 -10.40
C THR A 47 -14.54 46.81 -9.42
N LYS A 48 -14.17 46.87 -8.13
CA LYS A 48 -15.00 47.37 -7.02
C LYS A 48 -16.39 46.74 -7.02
N SER A 49 -16.49 45.47 -7.44
CA SER A 49 -17.74 44.72 -7.60
C SER A 49 -17.53 43.26 -7.22
N LEU A 50 -18.53 42.64 -6.58
CA LEU A 50 -18.54 41.20 -6.32
C LEU A 50 -19.13 40.40 -7.48
N SER A 51 -20.09 40.96 -8.21
CA SER A 51 -20.83 40.23 -9.25
C SER A 51 -20.00 40.00 -10.49
N LEU A 52 -19.22 40.99 -10.94
CA LEU A 52 -18.44 40.89 -12.17
C LEU A 52 -17.33 39.82 -12.09
N PRO A 53 -16.47 39.77 -11.04
CA PRO A 53 -15.49 38.70 -10.88
C PRO A 53 -16.10 37.31 -10.76
N PHE A 54 -17.26 37.19 -10.12
CA PHE A 54 -17.98 35.91 -10.01
C PHE A 54 -18.47 35.42 -11.38
N ILE A 55 -19.06 36.30 -12.19
CA ILE A 55 -19.49 35.98 -13.56
C ILE A 55 -18.28 35.59 -14.41
N LEU A 56 -17.23 36.42 -14.45
CA LEU A 56 -16.02 36.14 -15.23
C LEU A 56 -15.34 34.84 -14.79
N GLY A 57 -15.26 34.59 -13.48
CA GLY A 57 -14.75 33.34 -12.91
C GLY A 57 -15.57 32.13 -13.35
N THR A 58 -16.90 32.25 -13.38
CA THR A 58 -17.80 31.19 -13.86
C THR A 58 -17.58 30.88 -15.34
N PHE A 59 -17.49 31.90 -16.20
CA PHE A 59 -17.18 31.70 -17.63
C PHE A 59 -15.79 31.09 -17.84
N TYR A 60 -14.77 31.54 -17.10
CA TYR A 60 -13.43 30.96 -17.13
C TYR A 60 -13.42 29.48 -16.72
N LEU A 61 -14.03 29.13 -15.59
CA LEU A 61 -14.10 27.75 -15.12
C LEU A 61 -14.91 26.86 -16.08
N THR A 62 -15.98 27.41 -16.66
CA THR A 62 -16.77 26.69 -17.69
C THR A 62 -15.93 26.40 -18.92
N GLY A 63 -15.19 27.38 -19.45
CA GLY A 63 -14.26 27.18 -20.57
C GLY A 63 -13.15 26.18 -20.25
N LEU A 64 -12.57 26.26 -19.05
CA LEU A 64 -11.54 25.36 -18.58
C LEU A 64 -12.02 23.91 -18.48
N PHE A 65 -13.10 23.66 -17.73
CA PHE A 65 -13.60 22.31 -17.48
C PHE A 65 -14.28 21.68 -18.69
N SER A 66 -14.97 22.46 -19.53
CA SER A 66 -15.51 21.95 -20.80
C SER A 66 -14.40 21.51 -21.76
N SER A 67 -13.34 22.30 -21.90
CA SER A 67 -12.15 21.95 -22.68
C SER A 67 -11.47 20.67 -22.17
N ILE A 68 -11.34 20.54 -20.84
CA ILE A 68 -10.82 19.32 -20.18
C ILE A 68 -11.71 18.12 -20.49
N ALA A 69 -13.03 18.26 -20.35
CA ALA A 69 -13.99 17.19 -20.56
C ALA A 69 -13.97 16.68 -22.01
N VAL A 70 -14.01 17.61 -22.97
CA VAL A 70 -13.96 17.29 -24.40
C VAL A 70 -12.66 16.55 -24.74
N TYR A 71 -11.51 17.04 -24.27
CA TYR A 71 -10.23 16.36 -24.49
C TYR A 71 -10.23 14.94 -23.90
N ARG A 72 -10.61 14.80 -22.63
CA ARG A 72 -10.54 13.51 -21.92
C ARG A 72 -11.46 12.44 -22.52
N LEU A 73 -12.63 12.83 -23.02
CA LEU A 73 -13.62 11.91 -23.57
C LEU A 73 -13.34 11.55 -25.04
N PHE A 74 -12.92 12.51 -25.86
CA PHE A 74 -12.86 12.32 -27.32
C PHE A 74 -11.45 12.29 -27.91
N PHE A 75 -10.46 12.92 -27.26
CA PHE A 75 -9.12 13.10 -27.82
C PHE A 75 -8.00 12.43 -27.02
N HIS A 76 -8.28 11.98 -25.79
CA HIS A 76 -7.29 11.32 -24.95
C HIS A 76 -6.79 10.01 -25.59
N PRO A 77 -5.48 9.69 -25.52
CA PRO A 77 -4.94 8.45 -26.07
C PRO A 77 -5.70 7.20 -25.62
N LEU A 78 -6.11 7.17 -24.35
CA LEU A 78 -6.86 6.05 -23.76
C LEU A 78 -8.34 5.94 -24.18
N ARG A 79 -8.85 6.75 -25.11
CA ARG A 79 -10.29 6.75 -25.49
C ARG A 79 -10.81 5.43 -26.05
N HIS A 80 -9.92 4.58 -26.55
CA HIS A 80 -10.22 3.29 -27.16
C HIS A 80 -10.31 2.15 -26.13
N PHE A 81 -9.77 2.35 -24.91
CA PHE A 81 -9.92 1.40 -23.83
C PHE A 81 -11.32 1.50 -23.22
N PRO A 82 -12.00 0.36 -22.97
CA PRO A 82 -13.32 0.34 -22.34
C PRO A 82 -13.24 0.82 -20.89
N GLY A 83 -14.36 1.30 -20.34
CA GLY A 83 -14.47 1.68 -18.94
C GLY A 83 -15.55 2.73 -18.67
N PRO A 84 -15.84 3.04 -17.40
CA PRO A 84 -16.86 4.01 -17.04
C PRO A 84 -16.53 5.41 -17.55
N ARG A 85 -17.48 6.06 -18.24
CA ARG A 85 -17.30 7.43 -18.77
C ARG A 85 -17.02 8.46 -17.66
N GLY A 86 -17.59 8.27 -16.47
CA GLY A 86 -17.29 9.12 -15.31
C GLY A 86 -15.84 9.01 -14.87
N ALA A 87 -15.26 7.80 -14.91
CA ALA A 87 -13.85 7.57 -14.60
C ALA A 87 -12.94 8.22 -15.66
N ALA A 88 -13.31 8.12 -16.94
CA ALA A 88 -12.60 8.80 -18.03
C ALA A 88 -12.60 10.33 -17.86
N LEU A 89 -13.66 10.91 -17.30
CA LEU A 89 -13.77 12.35 -17.07
C LEU A 89 -12.96 12.81 -15.84
N SER A 90 -13.05 12.11 -14.71
CA SER A 90 -12.45 12.54 -13.45
C SER A 90 -12.16 11.40 -12.47
N LYS A 91 -11.04 11.50 -11.74
CA LYS A 91 -10.75 10.60 -10.61
C LYS A 91 -11.70 10.79 -9.42
N LEU A 92 -12.46 11.90 -9.37
CA LEU A 92 -13.52 12.06 -8.37
C LEU A 92 -14.62 10.99 -8.52
N TRP A 93 -14.84 10.46 -9.72
CA TRP A 93 -15.70 9.29 -9.90
C TRP A 93 -15.20 8.11 -9.09
N HIS A 94 -13.88 7.87 -9.10
CA HIS A 94 -13.26 6.77 -8.36
C HIS A 94 -13.35 7.03 -6.85
N VAL A 95 -13.07 8.26 -6.40
CA VAL A 95 -13.24 8.66 -4.97
C VAL A 95 -14.67 8.39 -4.50
N TRP A 96 -15.69 8.75 -5.29
CA TRP A 96 -17.09 8.50 -4.96
C TRP A 96 -17.40 7.00 -4.82
N HIS A 97 -16.97 6.18 -5.76
CA HIS A 97 -17.23 4.74 -5.73
C HIS A 97 -16.39 3.98 -4.69
N CYS A 98 -15.28 4.58 -4.22
CA CYS A 98 -14.46 4.04 -3.13
C CYS A 98 -14.79 4.67 -1.77
N TRP A 99 -15.98 5.27 -1.59
CA TRP A 99 -16.35 5.86 -0.31
C TRP A 99 -16.33 4.85 0.85
N THR A 100 -16.68 3.58 0.57
CA THR A 100 -16.63 2.46 1.54
C THR A 100 -15.23 1.84 1.68
N SER A 101 -14.23 2.37 0.97
CA SER A 101 -12.84 1.90 0.91
C SER A 101 -12.68 0.45 0.42
N GLN A 102 -13.53 0.03 -0.52
CA GLN A 102 -13.51 -1.30 -1.14
C GLN A 102 -13.10 -1.23 -2.61
N ASN A 103 -11.96 -0.58 -2.85
CA ASN A 103 -11.44 -0.39 -4.21
C ASN A 103 -11.17 -1.73 -4.92
N HIS A 104 -10.76 -2.77 -4.20
CA HIS A 104 -10.55 -4.10 -4.76
C HIS A 104 -11.85 -4.71 -5.33
N ILE A 105 -12.99 -4.54 -4.66
CA ILE A 105 -14.30 -4.98 -5.16
C ILE A 105 -14.72 -4.16 -6.38
N LEU A 106 -14.51 -2.84 -6.34
CA LEU A 106 -14.78 -1.98 -7.49
C LEU A 106 -13.98 -2.44 -8.71
N LEU A 107 -12.68 -2.62 -8.58
CA LEU A 107 -11.81 -3.05 -9.68
C LEU A 107 -12.18 -4.45 -10.19
N ASP A 108 -12.51 -5.38 -9.31
CA ASP A 108 -13.00 -6.72 -9.67
C ASP A 108 -14.31 -6.66 -10.48
N SER A 109 -15.25 -5.81 -10.07
CA SER A 109 -16.51 -5.59 -10.81
C SER A 109 -16.26 -4.97 -12.19
N LEU A 110 -15.29 -4.05 -12.30
CA LEU A 110 -14.92 -3.42 -13.56
C LEU A 110 -14.23 -4.41 -14.50
N HIS A 111 -13.40 -5.31 -14.00
CA HIS A 111 -12.84 -6.42 -14.79
C HIS A 111 -13.94 -7.28 -15.39
N LYS A 112 -14.87 -7.75 -14.53
CA LYS A 112 -16.03 -8.56 -14.96
C LYS A 112 -16.89 -7.87 -16.02
N GLN A 113 -17.00 -6.53 -15.96
CA GLN A 113 -17.84 -5.77 -16.88
C GLN A 113 -17.14 -5.38 -18.19
N TYR A 114 -15.86 -5.01 -18.15
CA TYR A 114 -15.16 -4.36 -19.27
C TYR A 114 -13.99 -5.19 -19.84
N GLY A 115 -13.62 -6.31 -19.20
CA GLY A 115 -12.51 -7.17 -19.61
C GLY A 115 -11.16 -6.73 -19.05
N ASP A 116 -10.08 -7.15 -19.72
CA ASP A 116 -8.74 -7.19 -19.11
C ASP A 116 -8.02 -5.83 -19.04
N PHE A 117 -8.39 -4.86 -19.89
CA PHE A 117 -7.77 -3.54 -19.91
C PHE A 117 -8.83 -2.45 -19.78
N VAL A 118 -8.92 -1.85 -18.58
CA VAL A 118 -10.04 -0.96 -18.24
C VAL A 118 -9.54 0.44 -17.90
N ARG A 119 -10.10 1.45 -18.57
CA ARG A 119 -9.87 2.86 -18.26
C ARG A 119 -10.57 3.25 -16.98
N ILE A 120 -9.80 3.38 -15.90
CA ILE A 120 -10.27 3.73 -14.55
C ILE A 120 -10.01 5.20 -14.18
N GLY A 121 -9.58 6.02 -15.12
CA GLY A 121 -9.27 7.43 -14.86
C GLY A 121 -9.03 8.22 -16.14
N PRO A 122 -8.85 9.56 -16.04
CA PRO A 122 -8.49 10.39 -17.19
C PRO A 122 -7.25 9.85 -17.91
N ASN A 123 -6.20 9.58 -17.14
CA ASN A 123 -4.94 9.00 -17.61
C ASN A 123 -4.63 7.66 -16.91
N GLY A 124 -5.66 6.92 -16.48
CA GLY A 124 -5.50 5.74 -15.63
C GLY A 124 -6.04 4.46 -16.28
N LEU A 125 -5.23 3.42 -16.36
CA LEU A 125 -5.56 2.11 -16.90
C LEU A 125 -5.31 1.01 -15.84
N ALA A 126 -6.32 0.17 -15.60
CA ALA A 126 -6.18 -1.05 -14.83
C ALA A 126 -5.93 -2.22 -15.79
N MET A 127 -4.93 -3.04 -15.48
CA MET A 127 -4.54 -4.22 -16.25
C MET A 127 -4.85 -5.47 -15.42
N PHE A 128 -5.78 -6.28 -15.90
CA PHE A 128 -6.17 -7.56 -15.32
C PHE A 128 -5.59 -8.67 -16.21
N HIS A 129 -4.27 -8.83 -16.15
CA HIS A 129 -3.57 -9.78 -16.99
C HIS A 129 -2.45 -10.49 -16.19
N PRO A 130 -2.25 -11.81 -16.32
CA PRO A 130 -1.21 -12.52 -15.57
C PRO A 130 0.20 -11.94 -15.73
N ALA A 131 0.54 -11.46 -16.93
CA ALA A 131 1.85 -10.86 -17.21
C ALA A 131 1.99 -9.40 -16.74
N ALA A 132 0.91 -8.74 -16.33
CA ALA A 132 0.88 -7.29 -16.09
C ALA A 132 1.90 -6.84 -15.04
N LEU A 133 2.02 -7.58 -13.93
CA LEU A 133 2.95 -7.24 -12.85
C LEU A 133 4.42 -7.40 -13.29
N VAL A 134 4.71 -8.41 -14.13
CA VAL A 134 6.06 -8.65 -14.67
C VAL A 134 6.43 -7.59 -15.70
N VAL A 135 5.53 -7.23 -16.60
CA VAL A 135 5.79 -6.20 -17.62
C VAL A 135 5.90 -4.80 -16.98
N MET A 136 5.12 -4.54 -15.93
CA MET A 136 5.12 -3.27 -15.21
C MET A 136 6.39 -3.05 -14.37
N ASP A 137 6.85 -4.07 -13.63
CA ASP A 137 7.92 -3.95 -12.61
C ASP A 137 9.16 -4.84 -12.86
N GLY A 138 9.10 -5.75 -13.83
CA GLY A 138 10.17 -6.70 -14.16
C GLY A 138 11.36 -6.10 -14.90
N GLY A 139 12.29 -6.94 -15.35
CA GLY A 139 13.49 -6.47 -16.05
C GLY A 139 13.18 -5.80 -17.38
N GLY A 140 13.93 -4.76 -17.74
CA GLY A 140 13.88 -4.13 -19.07
C GLY A 140 12.81 -3.06 -19.29
N ASN A 141 11.87 -2.87 -18.35
CA ASN A 141 10.88 -1.79 -18.47
C ASN A 141 11.47 -0.41 -18.18
N THR A 142 10.88 0.62 -18.79
CA THR A 142 11.21 2.05 -18.58
C THR A 142 10.16 2.78 -17.75
N ASN A 143 9.30 2.04 -17.05
CA ASN A 143 8.21 2.61 -16.27
C ASN A 143 8.74 3.26 -15.01
N VAL A 144 8.07 4.33 -14.57
CA VAL A 144 8.44 5.05 -13.34
C VAL A 144 7.31 4.99 -12.32
N PRO A 145 7.59 5.04 -11.01
CA PRO A 145 6.55 5.19 -10.00
C PRO A 145 5.70 6.44 -10.27
N SER A 146 4.39 6.27 -10.16
CA SER A 146 3.43 7.33 -10.44
C SER A 146 3.45 8.44 -9.37
N GLU A 147 2.74 9.52 -9.63
CA GLU A 147 2.54 10.66 -8.73
C GLU A 147 2.10 10.26 -7.32
N TRP A 148 1.40 9.13 -7.18
CA TRP A 148 1.03 8.53 -5.89
C TRP A 148 2.20 8.41 -4.90
N TYR A 149 3.41 8.12 -5.39
CA TYR A 149 4.59 7.92 -4.56
C TYR A 149 5.10 9.21 -3.90
N ASP A 150 4.61 10.38 -4.33
CA ASP A 150 4.91 11.65 -3.69
C ASP A 150 4.00 11.93 -2.49
N ILE A 151 3.22 10.96 -1.99
CA ILE A 151 2.23 11.20 -0.93
C ILE A 151 2.82 11.73 0.38
N VAL A 152 4.08 11.41 0.67
CA VAL A 152 4.81 11.88 1.87
C VAL A 152 5.85 12.97 1.58
N TYR A 153 5.98 13.43 0.32
CA TYR A 153 6.88 14.52 -0.07
C TYR A 153 6.77 15.74 0.89
N PRO A 154 7.88 16.38 1.30
CA PRO A 154 9.26 16.21 0.83
C PRO A 154 10.01 15.02 1.44
N ARG A 155 9.38 14.25 2.34
CA ARG A 155 9.99 13.01 2.87
C ARG A 155 10.13 12.01 1.73
N THR A 156 11.26 11.32 1.68
CA THR A 156 11.59 10.39 0.61
C THR A 156 12.27 9.15 1.16
N SER A 157 12.19 8.05 0.42
CA SER A 157 12.83 6.77 0.74
C SER A 157 13.06 6.02 -0.59
N PRO A 158 13.75 4.87 -0.61
CA PRO A 158 13.81 4.05 -1.82
C PRO A 158 12.42 3.65 -2.33
N ILE A 159 11.44 3.46 -1.43
CA ILE A 159 10.07 3.12 -1.81
C ILE A 159 9.39 4.33 -2.48
N PHE A 160 9.50 5.52 -1.89
CA PHE A 160 8.85 6.74 -2.38
C PHE A 160 9.60 7.43 -3.54
N SER A 161 10.87 7.13 -3.76
CA SER A 161 11.66 7.72 -4.83
C SER A 161 11.13 7.32 -6.20
N ARG A 162 10.80 8.32 -7.02
CA ARG A 162 10.38 8.17 -8.42
C ARG A 162 11.55 8.11 -9.39
N ASN A 163 12.74 8.57 -8.97
CA ASN A 163 13.95 8.54 -9.76
C ASN A 163 14.64 7.17 -9.65
N GLY A 164 14.94 6.54 -10.79
CA GLY A 164 15.55 5.20 -10.82
C GLY A 164 16.98 5.13 -10.30
N VAL A 165 17.75 6.21 -10.40
CA VAL A 165 19.13 6.32 -9.88
C VAL A 165 19.07 6.47 -8.36
N GLU A 166 18.31 7.46 -7.88
CA GLU A 166 18.08 7.70 -6.45
C GLU A 166 17.54 6.46 -5.74
N HIS A 167 16.60 5.74 -6.36
CA HIS A 167 16.11 4.46 -5.87
C HIS A 167 17.23 3.43 -5.75
N ARG A 168 18.04 3.23 -6.80
CA ARG A 168 19.12 2.22 -6.81
C ARG A 168 20.14 2.49 -5.71
N ASP A 169 20.59 3.73 -5.60
CA ASP A 169 21.65 4.11 -4.66
C ASP A 169 21.19 3.89 -3.22
N ARG A 170 19.96 4.33 -2.91
CA ARG A 170 19.40 4.23 -1.56
C ARG A 170 18.82 2.86 -1.23
N ARG A 171 18.50 2.04 -2.23
CA ARG A 171 18.02 0.66 -2.03
C ARG A 171 19.10 -0.21 -1.41
N ARG A 172 20.38 0.07 -1.70
CA ARG A 172 21.53 -0.70 -1.21
C ARG A 172 21.56 -0.80 0.32
N SER A 173 21.33 0.29 1.04
CA SER A 173 21.36 0.29 2.50
C SER A 173 20.22 -0.51 3.12
N TRP A 174 19.05 -0.52 2.48
CA TRP A 174 17.95 -1.41 2.86
C TRP A 174 18.25 -2.88 2.58
N ASP A 175 18.88 -3.21 1.45
CA ASP A 175 19.28 -4.59 1.15
C ASP A 175 20.34 -5.09 2.15
N LEU A 176 21.25 -4.21 2.62
CA LEU A 176 22.19 -4.53 3.69
C LEU A 176 21.49 -4.77 5.03
N ALA A 177 20.57 -3.87 5.41
CA ALA A 177 19.78 -3.98 6.64
C ALA A 177 18.93 -5.25 6.71
N LEU A 178 18.56 -5.83 5.56
CA LEU A 178 17.74 -7.03 5.47
C LEU A 178 18.48 -8.20 4.81
N SER A 179 19.81 -8.14 4.84
CA SER A 179 20.70 -9.21 4.35
C SER A 179 20.64 -10.43 5.27
N GLY A 180 21.08 -11.60 4.78
CA GLY A 180 21.13 -12.82 5.59
C GLY A 180 21.95 -12.67 6.88
N LYS A 181 23.00 -11.83 6.86
CA LYS A 181 23.80 -11.52 8.05
C LYS A 181 22.99 -10.71 9.07
N ALA A 182 22.39 -9.59 8.66
CA ALA A 182 21.57 -8.75 9.55
C ALA A 182 20.36 -9.51 10.09
N MET A 183 19.76 -10.38 9.28
CA MET A 183 18.66 -11.24 9.69
C MET A 183 19.04 -12.17 10.86
N ASN A 184 20.27 -12.66 10.93
CA ASN A 184 20.72 -13.48 12.07
C ASN A 184 20.72 -12.69 13.38
N ASP A 185 21.07 -11.40 13.33
CA ASP A 185 21.03 -10.50 14.50
C ASP A 185 19.57 -10.24 14.94
N TYR A 186 18.62 -10.27 14.01
CA TYR A 186 17.20 -10.07 14.31
C TYR A 186 16.50 -11.33 14.84
N LEU A 187 16.99 -12.54 14.52
CA LEU A 187 16.33 -13.80 14.88
C LEU A 187 16.02 -13.95 16.39
N PRO A 188 16.94 -13.66 17.33
CA PRO A 188 16.64 -13.74 18.76
C PRO A 188 15.50 -12.81 19.16
N ARG A 189 15.48 -11.59 18.65
CA ARG A 189 14.43 -10.59 18.88
C ARG A 189 13.08 -11.04 18.30
N ILE A 190 13.07 -11.61 17.10
CA ILE A 190 11.84 -12.19 16.52
C ILE A 190 11.30 -13.31 17.42
N ARG A 191 12.17 -14.21 17.90
CA ARG A 191 11.77 -15.30 18.80
C ARG A 191 11.20 -14.76 20.12
N ASN A 192 11.78 -13.71 20.68
CA ASN A 192 11.26 -13.06 21.88
C ASN A 192 9.86 -12.50 21.64
N ARG A 193 9.62 -11.80 20.52
CA ARG A 193 8.28 -11.29 20.16
C ARG A 193 7.27 -12.42 19.95
N VAL A 194 7.68 -13.52 19.31
CA VAL A 194 6.83 -14.71 19.16
C VAL A 194 6.51 -15.32 20.52
N SER A 195 7.47 -15.36 21.45
CA SER A 195 7.22 -15.83 22.82
C SER A 195 6.24 -14.94 23.55
N SER A 196 6.34 -13.61 23.45
CA SER A 196 5.36 -12.68 24.02
C SER A 196 3.96 -12.93 23.46
N LEU A 197 3.85 -13.11 22.14
CA LEU A 197 2.57 -13.46 21.50
C LEU A 197 1.98 -14.76 22.04
N LEU A 198 2.80 -15.81 22.20
CA LEU A 198 2.34 -17.08 22.77
C LEU A 198 1.87 -16.93 24.23
N ASN A 199 2.54 -16.10 25.03
CA ASN A 199 2.13 -15.84 26.40
C ASN A 199 0.76 -15.15 26.45
N VAL A 200 0.55 -14.13 25.61
CA VAL A 200 -0.76 -13.47 25.47
C VAL A 200 -1.85 -14.50 25.10
N ILE A 201 -1.59 -15.38 24.13
CA ILE A 201 -2.57 -16.42 23.74
C ILE A 201 -2.84 -17.39 24.90
N ALA A 202 -1.80 -17.81 25.64
CA ALA A 202 -1.91 -18.74 26.76
C ALA A 202 -2.70 -18.15 27.94
N ASP A 203 -2.48 -16.87 28.26
CA ASP A 203 -3.07 -16.18 29.41
C ASP A 203 -4.59 -16.02 29.28
N VAL A 204 -5.10 -15.99 28.06
CA VAL A 204 -6.52 -15.76 27.79
C VAL A 204 -7.37 -17.02 28.01
N LYS A 205 -6.75 -18.17 28.32
CA LYS A 205 -7.37 -19.43 28.81
C LYS A 205 -8.64 -19.83 28.05
N SER A 206 -8.54 -19.93 26.72
CA SER A 206 -9.64 -20.32 25.83
C SER A 206 -10.86 -19.38 25.84
N THR A 207 -10.69 -18.14 26.30
CA THR A 207 -11.70 -17.10 26.06
C THR A 207 -11.51 -16.49 24.65
N PRO A 208 -12.60 -16.05 23.99
CA PRO A 208 -12.51 -15.46 22.65
C PRO A 208 -11.59 -14.25 22.60
N ILE A 209 -10.64 -14.26 21.67
CA ILE A 209 -9.75 -13.12 21.39
C ILE A 209 -9.99 -12.57 20.00
N VAL A 210 -10.07 -11.24 19.89
CA VAL A 210 -10.11 -10.55 18.60
C VAL A 210 -8.74 -10.71 17.94
N LEU A 211 -8.66 -11.59 16.94
CA LEU A 211 -7.38 -11.99 16.38
C LEU A 211 -6.63 -10.80 15.77
N ASN A 212 -7.34 -9.94 15.04
CA ASN A 212 -6.76 -8.77 14.39
C ASN A 212 -5.95 -7.96 15.41
N ASP A 213 -6.52 -7.67 16.57
CA ASP A 213 -5.87 -6.79 17.55
C ASP A 213 -4.54 -7.38 18.04
N ILE A 214 -4.47 -8.69 18.27
CA ILE A 214 -3.25 -9.38 18.73
C ILE A 214 -2.18 -9.46 17.65
N VAL A 215 -2.54 -9.83 16.41
CA VAL A 215 -1.55 -9.95 15.32
C VAL A 215 -1.05 -8.58 14.85
N TYR A 216 -1.89 -7.54 14.91
CA TYR A 216 -1.44 -6.16 14.70
C TYR A 216 -0.55 -5.70 15.86
N SER A 217 -0.85 -6.01 17.13
CA SER A 217 0.06 -5.76 18.26
C SER A 217 1.43 -6.39 18.04
N PHE A 218 1.48 -7.68 17.71
CA PHE A 218 2.73 -8.35 17.37
C PHE A 218 3.48 -7.65 16.23
N ALA A 219 2.79 -7.34 15.13
CA ALA A 219 3.42 -6.75 13.95
C ALA A 219 3.95 -5.33 14.21
N HIS A 220 3.26 -4.53 15.04
CA HIS A 220 3.72 -3.20 15.42
C HIS A 220 4.90 -3.24 16.38
N ASP A 221 4.87 -4.09 17.41
CA ASP A 221 6.01 -4.26 18.33
C ASP A 221 7.23 -4.81 17.59
N ALA A 222 7.03 -5.78 16.70
CA ALA A 222 8.09 -6.28 15.83
C ALA A 222 8.66 -5.15 14.95
N ALA A 223 7.80 -4.40 14.26
CA ALA A 223 8.26 -3.30 13.40
C ALA A 223 9.00 -2.22 14.19
N SER A 224 8.51 -1.83 15.38
CA SER A 224 9.15 -0.81 16.21
C SER A 224 10.53 -1.26 16.69
N ASP A 225 10.63 -2.53 17.07
CA ASP A 225 11.86 -3.16 17.52
C ASP A 225 12.87 -3.17 16.35
N PHE A 226 12.57 -3.86 15.25
CA PHE A 226 13.52 -4.04 14.15
C PHE A 226 13.87 -2.76 13.41
N ALA A 227 12.94 -1.80 13.32
CA ALA A 227 13.20 -0.57 12.61
C ALA A 227 13.93 0.46 13.49
N PHE A 228 13.63 0.52 14.78
CA PHE A 228 13.98 1.67 15.62
C PHE A 228 14.62 1.33 16.96
N ASN A 229 14.73 0.04 17.31
CA ASN A 229 15.12 -0.43 18.64
C ASN A 229 14.22 0.16 19.75
N GLU A 230 12.93 0.28 19.44
CA GLU A 230 11.90 0.78 20.35
C GLU A 230 10.90 -0.33 20.68
N ASN A 231 10.37 -0.32 21.90
CA ASN A 231 9.28 -1.19 22.29
C ASN A 231 8.00 -0.37 22.48
N PHE A 232 6.99 -0.61 21.65
CA PHE A 232 5.68 0.05 21.82
C PHE A 232 4.82 -0.62 22.89
N GLY A 233 5.19 -1.83 23.34
CA GLY A 233 4.51 -2.56 24.41
C GLY A 233 3.06 -2.93 24.06
N MET A 234 2.76 -3.13 22.78
CA MET A 234 1.39 -3.37 22.31
C MET A 234 0.87 -4.76 22.69
N LEU A 235 1.75 -5.76 22.85
CA LEU A 235 1.38 -7.09 23.33
C LEU A 235 1.14 -7.11 24.84
N GLU A 236 1.82 -6.25 25.60
CA GLU A 236 1.71 -6.16 27.06
C GLU A 236 0.63 -5.17 27.53
N SER A 237 0.10 -4.35 26.62
CA SER A 237 -0.92 -3.33 26.91
C SER A 237 -2.31 -3.73 26.41
N PRO A 238 -3.38 -3.50 27.19
CA PRO A 238 -4.76 -3.69 26.73
C PRO A 238 -5.20 -2.60 25.74
N THR A 239 -4.41 -1.52 25.60
CA THR A 239 -4.72 -0.38 24.74
C THR A 239 -3.68 -0.20 23.66
N TRP A 240 -4.15 0.23 22.49
CA TRP A 240 -3.30 0.51 21.34
C TRP A 240 -2.40 1.70 21.66
N HIS A 241 -1.11 1.59 21.30
CA HIS A 241 -0.20 2.72 21.37
C HIS A 241 -0.76 3.87 20.52
N ARG A 242 -0.72 5.11 21.06
CA ARG A 242 -1.37 6.29 20.45
C ARG A 242 -0.98 6.47 18.98
N ILE A 243 0.30 6.28 18.65
CA ILE A 243 0.76 6.44 17.26
C ILE A 243 0.19 5.39 16.31
N VAL A 244 -0.06 4.18 16.79
CA VAL A 244 -0.61 3.10 15.97
C VAL A 244 -2.08 3.38 15.67
N ALA A 245 -2.83 3.88 16.65
CA ALA A 245 -4.20 4.37 16.41
C ALA A 245 -4.22 5.52 15.40
N GLN A 246 -3.27 6.46 15.50
CA GLN A 246 -3.12 7.55 14.53
C GLN A 246 -2.74 7.04 13.14
N GLN A 247 -1.83 6.06 13.02
CA GLN A 247 -1.46 5.43 11.76
C GLN A 247 -2.68 4.83 11.05
N ARG A 248 -3.51 4.05 11.75
CA ARG A 248 -4.70 3.45 11.15
C ARG A 248 -5.74 4.49 10.73
N SER A 249 -5.94 5.51 11.56
CA SER A 249 -6.80 6.65 11.21
C SER A 249 -6.29 7.39 9.96
N ALA A 250 -4.97 7.61 9.87
CA ALA A 250 -4.32 8.24 8.73
C ALA A 250 -4.49 7.41 7.45
N LEU A 251 -4.24 6.10 7.50
CA LEU A 251 -4.39 5.22 6.34
C LEU A 251 -5.85 5.11 5.86
N SER A 252 -6.83 5.32 6.73
CA SER A 252 -8.24 5.39 6.33
C SER A 252 -8.54 6.54 5.34
N LEU A 253 -7.71 7.58 5.28
CA LEU A 253 -7.79 8.59 4.21
C LEU A 253 -7.49 7.99 2.85
N LEU A 254 -6.50 7.10 2.80
CA LEU A 254 -6.07 6.49 1.56
C LEU A 254 -7.16 5.62 0.99
N GLY A 255 -7.98 4.94 1.81
CA GLY A 255 -9.08 4.13 1.27
C GLY A 255 -10.04 4.87 0.35
N ARG A 256 -10.32 6.14 0.67
CA ARG A 256 -11.21 6.99 -0.13
C ARG A 256 -10.46 7.81 -1.17
N LEU A 257 -9.30 8.34 -0.79
CA LEU A 257 -8.57 9.35 -1.56
C LEU A 257 -7.38 8.79 -2.35
N ASN A 258 -7.16 7.47 -2.36
CA ASN A 258 -5.99 6.84 -3.02
C ASN A 258 -5.80 7.31 -4.46
N SER A 259 -6.92 7.43 -5.19
CA SER A 259 -6.96 7.78 -6.60
C SER A 259 -6.79 9.28 -6.87
N ALA A 260 -6.80 10.11 -5.83
CA ALA A 260 -6.78 11.57 -5.88
C ALA A 260 -5.94 12.16 -4.72
N ILE A 261 -4.66 11.76 -4.61
CA ILE A 261 -3.75 12.19 -3.53
C ILE A 261 -3.57 13.71 -3.40
N TRP A 262 -3.87 14.48 -4.46
CA TRP A 262 -3.86 15.94 -4.41
C TRP A 262 -4.91 16.50 -3.44
N LEU A 263 -6.01 15.77 -3.16
CA LEU A 263 -6.98 16.13 -2.12
C LEU A 263 -6.37 16.01 -0.72
N VAL A 264 -5.53 14.99 -0.49
CA VAL A 264 -4.79 14.84 0.78
C VAL A 264 -3.86 16.05 0.97
N ARG A 265 -3.20 16.50 -0.10
CA ARG A 265 -2.34 17.70 -0.07
C ARG A 265 -3.09 18.99 0.27
N ILE A 266 -4.25 19.20 -0.34
CA ILE A 266 -5.14 20.33 -0.02
C ILE A 266 -5.57 20.24 1.45
N GLY A 267 -5.98 19.05 1.90
CA GLY A 267 -6.35 18.79 3.30
C GLY A 267 -5.26 19.18 4.28
N LEU A 268 -4.02 18.77 4.04
CA LEU A 268 -2.88 19.08 4.92
C LEU A 268 -2.59 20.58 5.03
N VAL A 269 -2.83 21.36 3.97
CA VAL A 269 -2.55 22.80 3.95
C VAL A 269 -3.70 23.62 4.53
N PHE A 270 -4.94 23.35 4.13
CA PHE A 270 -6.09 24.20 4.47
C PHE A 270 -6.99 23.64 5.55
N PHE A 271 -6.99 22.31 5.75
CA PHE A 271 -7.92 21.61 6.65
C PHE A 271 -7.20 20.65 7.60
N PRO A 272 -6.11 21.08 8.30
CA PRO A 272 -5.31 20.19 9.14
C PRO A 272 -6.06 19.69 10.39
N PHE A 273 -7.21 20.29 10.70
CA PHE A 273 -8.07 19.96 11.83
C PHE A 273 -9.07 18.82 11.53
N ILE A 274 -9.17 18.34 10.29
CA ILE A 274 -9.97 17.15 9.98
C ILE A 274 -9.30 15.95 10.66
N PRO A 275 -9.98 15.15 11.51
CA PRO A 275 -9.34 14.16 12.37
C PRO A 275 -8.39 13.18 11.65
N ALA A 276 -8.77 12.72 10.46
CA ALA A 276 -7.94 11.80 9.69
C ALA A 276 -6.74 12.49 9.01
N VAL A 277 -6.86 13.78 8.66
CA VAL A 277 -5.76 14.62 8.16
C VAL A 277 -4.80 14.98 9.29
N GLU A 278 -5.33 15.30 10.46
CA GLU A 278 -4.57 15.51 11.68
C GLU A 278 -3.79 14.25 12.06
N ALA A 279 -4.44 13.09 12.03
CA ALA A 279 -3.78 11.80 12.26
C ALA A 279 -2.65 11.53 11.27
N TRP A 280 -2.84 11.88 9.98
CA TRP A 280 -1.78 11.79 8.96
C TRP A 280 -0.61 12.72 9.27
N LYS A 281 -0.86 13.96 9.66
CA LYS A 281 0.18 14.90 10.09
C LYS A 281 0.94 14.35 11.31
N ASN A 282 0.22 13.92 12.35
CA ASN A 282 0.79 13.40 13.59
C ASN A 282 1.65 12.15 13.36
N LEU A 283 1.25 11.28 12.41
CA LEU A 283 2.05 10.14 11.98
C LEU A 283 3.41 10.57 11.43
N LEU A 284 3.40 11.56 10.54
CA LEU A 284 4.61 12.08 9.92
C LEU A 284 5.51 12.80 10.93
N ASP A 285 4.94 13.62 11.81
CA ASP A 285 5.67 14.34 12.85
C ASP A 285 6.32 13.38 13.87
N PHE A 286 5.66 12.26 14.17
CA PHE A 286 6.25 11.20 14.99
C PHE A 286 7.45 10.54 14.30
N CYS A 287 7.35 10.21 13.01
CA CYS A 287 8.49 9.67 12.26
C CYS A 287 9.66 10.64 12.19
N ASP A 288 9.41 11.94 12.08
CA ASP A 288 10.45 12.97 12.14
C ASP A 288 11.13 12.96 13.50
N THR A 289 10.35 12.92 14.59
CA THR A 289 10.86 12.87 15.97
C THR A 289 11.70 11.61 16.21
N LEU A 290 11.24 10.48 15.70
CA LEU A 290 11.93 9.19 15.82
C LEU A 290 13.26 9.19 15.04
N ALA A 291 13.25 9.72 13.83
CA ALA A 291 14.44 9.92 13.01
C ALA A 291 15.47 10.82 13.72
N GLU A 292 15.02 11.94 14.29
CA GLU A 292 15.86 12.85 15.07
C GLU A 292 16.46 12.17 16.31
N LYS A 293 15.63 11.44 17.07
CA LYS A 293 16.09 10.68 18.24
C LYS A 293 17.20 9.69 17.88
N ARG A 294 17.06 8.98 16.74
CA ARG A 294 18.03 7.99 16.29
C ARG A 294 19.33 8.59 15.72
N LEU A 295 19.32 9.84 15.28
CA LEU A 295 20.55 10.55 14.91
C LEU A 295 21.38 10.95 16.13
N ILE A 296 20.74 11.18 17.26
CA ILE A 296 21.40 11.60 18.51
C ILE A 296 21.86 10.39 19.32
N ASN A 297 21.01 9.35 19.40
CA ASN A 297 21.25 8.18 20.21
C ASN A 297 21.65 7.00 19.33
N GLU A 298 22.88 6.51 19.49
CA GLU A 298 23.29 5.24 18.90
C GLU A 298 22.46 4.08 19.47
N ALA A 299 22.12 3.11 18.62
CA ALA A 299 21.39 1.94 19.08
C ALA A 299 22.35 0.97 19.76
N THR A 300 21.87 0.35 20.84
CA THR A 300 22.59 -0.70 21.57
C THR A 300 22.81 -1.94 20.70
N GLU A 301 21.86 -2.25 19.83
CA GLU A 301 21.92 -3.33 18.86
C GLU A 301 21.57 -2.79 17.47
N PRO A 302 22.16 -3.32 16.38
CA PRO A 302 21.82 -2.89 15.03
C PRO A 302 20.32 -3.04 14.75
N ASP A 303 19.68 -1.97 14.27
CA ASP A 303 18.33 -1.95 13.72
C ASP A 303 18.38 -1.49 12.26
N ILE A 304 17.25 -1.49 11.54
CA ILE A 304 17.23 -1.05 10.14
C ILE A 304 17.74 0.38 10.02
N LEU A 305 17.32 1.30 10.91
CA LEU A 305 17.77 2.68 10.86
C LEU A 305 19.29 2.84 11.09
N SER A 306 19.94 1.97 11.86
CA SER A 306 21.40 1.99 12.04
C SER A 306 22.12 1.88 10.70
N TYR A 307 21.69 0.95 9.82
CA TYR A 307 22.25 0.80 8.48
C TYR A 307 21.97 2.03 7.60
N LEU A 308 20.78 2.62 7.72
CA LEU A 308 20.39 3.79 6.94
C LEU A 308 21.13 5.05 7.38
N ILE A 309 21.34 5.23 8.68
CA ILE A 309 22.13 6.33 9.25
C ILE A 309 23.59 6.18 8.84
N GLN A 310 24.14 4.96 8.90
CA GLN A 310 25.50 4.69 8.43
C GLN A 310 25.68 5.05 6.94
N ASP A 311 24.73 4.67 6.09
CA ASP A 311 24.73 5.02 4.67
C ASP A 311 24.64 6.54 4.43
N LEU A 312 23.82 7.24 5.22
CA LEU A 312 23.73 8.71 5.16
C LEU A 312 25.07 9.38 5.51
N GLN A 313 25.76 8.89 6.54
CA GLN A 313 27.04 9.43 6.99
C GLN A 313 28.17 9.14 6.01
N GLN A 314 28.18 7.97 5.37
CA GLN A 314 29.27 7.51 4.52
C GLN A 314 29.10 7.94 3.05
N ASN A 315 27.91 7.74 2.49
CA ASN A 315 27.66 7.81 1.04
C ASN A 315 26.85 9.05 0.63
N SER A 316 26.21 9.74 1.56
CA SER A 316 25.33 10.89 1.28
C SER A 316 25.89 12.24 1.77
N LYS A 317 27.22 12.42 1.73
CA LYS A 317 27.90 13.63 2.25
C LYS A 317 27.50 14.91 1.52
N ASN A 318 27.15 14.81 0.24
CA ASN A 318 26.78 15.96 -0.61
C ASN A 318 25.33 16.44 -0.39
N LEU A 319 24.52 15.71 0.38
CA LEU A 319 23.16 16.14 0.70
C LEU A 319 23.17 17.23 1.78
N SER A 320 22.29 18.22 1.64
CA SER A 320 22.01 19.18 2.70
C SER A 320 21.40 18.49 3.92
N ASP A 321 21.53 19.13 5.10
CA ASP A 321 20.96 18.57 6.33
C ASP A 321 19.43 18.39 6.24
N LYS A 322 18.77 19.29 5.50
CA LYS A 322 17.34 19.17 5.21
C LYS A 322 17.01 17.93 4.39
N GLU A 323 17.80 17.63 3.37
CA GLU A 323 17.62 16.43 2.55
C GLU A 323 17.89 15.14 3.34
N LYS A 324 18.95 15.13 4.17
CA LYS A 324 19.24 14.02 5.08
C LYS A 324 18.08 13.76 6.03
N LYS A 325 17.54 14.81 6.66
CA LYS A 325 16.37 14.72 7.54
C LYS A 325 15.14 14.16 6.81
N ASN A 326 14.84 14.68 5.63
CA ASN A 326 13.70 14.22 4.82
C ASN A 326 13.85 12.73 4.41
N LEU A 327 15.07 12.30 4.10
CA LEU A 327 15.36 10.91 3.74
C LEU A 327 15.22 9.98 4.95
N LEU A 328 15.79 10.34 6.11
CA LEU A 328 15.66 9.52 7.31
C LEU A 328 14.20 9.42 7.77
N SER A 329 13.46 10.53 7.72
CA SER A 329 12.05 10.55 8.10
C SER A 329 11.19 9.73 7.14
N GLY A 330 11.44 9.81 5.82
CA GLY A 330 10.74 8.97 4.83
C GLY A 330 11.08 7.49 4.97
N ASN A 331 12.31 7.15 5.35
CA ASN A 331 12.70 5.79 5.71
C ASN A 331 11.98 5.30 6.98
N ALA A 332 11.83 6.14 8.00
CA ALA A 332 11.08 5.80 9.21
C ALA A 332 9.60 5.53 8.90
N VAL A 333 8.95 6.39 8.10
CA VAL A 333 7.58 6.13 7.62
C VAL A 333 7.50 4.80 6.86
N THR A 334 8.48 4.54 6.00
CA THR A 334 8.57 3.31 5.22
C THR A 334 8.66 2.07 6.10
N ALA A 335 9.55 2.08 7.10
CA ALA A 335 9.76 0.94 8.00
C ALA A 335 8.53 0.70 8.88
N MET A 336 7.96 1.77 9.44
CA MET A 336 6.83 1.68 10.35
C MET A 336 5.57 1.18 9.63
N VAL A 337 5.15 1.83 8.54
CA VAL A 337 3.92 1.43 7.81
C VAL A 337 4.13 0.11 7.07
N GLY A 338 5.27 -0.03 6.38
CA GLY A 338 5.56 -1.21 5.56
C GLY A 338 5.74 -2.48 6.38
N GLY A 339 6.41 -2.42 7.53
CA GLY A 339 6.71 -3.59 8.35
C GLY A 339 5.56 -4.07 9.23
N SER A 340 4.71 -3.16 9.71
CA SER A 340 3.62 -3.48 10.64
C SER A 340 2.34 -3.92 9.92
N ASP A 341 1.70 -3.03 9.16
CA ASP A 341 0.35 -3.25 8.63
C ASP A 341 0.28 -4.42 7.66
N THR A 342 1.32 -4.62 6.85
CA THR A 342 1.36 -5.73 5.88
C THR A 342 1.51 -7.08 6.57
N THR A 343 2.36 -7.17 7.59
CA THR A 343 2.57 -8.40 8.38
C THR A 343 1.32 -8.74 9.19
N GLY A 344 0.71 -7.75 9.86
CA GLY A 344 -0.52 -7.94 10.62
C GLY A 344 -1.68 -8.41 9.73
N SER A 345 -1.87 -7.79 8.57
CA SER A 345 -2.89 -8.23 7.60
C SER A 345 -2.60 -9.62 7.02
N GLY A 346 -1.33 -9.94 6.76
CA GLY A 346 -0.92 -11.25 6.25
C GLY A 346 -1.22 -12.36 7.25
N LEU A 347 -0.81 -12.18 8.52
CA LEU A 347 -1.13 -13.11 9.60
C LEU A 347 -2.63 -13.27 9.80
N THR A 348 -3.38 -12.16 9.82
CA THR A 348 -4.85 -12.18 9.91
C THR A 348 -5.46 -13.08 8.83
N SER A 349 -5.03 -12.90 7.58
CA SER A 349 -5.54 -13.68 6.44
C SER A 349 -5.18 -15.16 6.52
N ILE A 350 -3.97 -15.49 6.97
CA ILE A 350 -3.53 -16.88 7.10
C ILE A 350 -4.33 -17.61 8.19
N PHE A 351 -4.48 -17.01 9.36
CA PHE A 351 -5.28 -17.59 10.44
C PHE A 351 -6.76 -17.70 10.08
N TYR A 352 -7.30 -16.74 9.31
CA TYR A 352 -8.66 -16.84 8.76
C TYR A 352 -8.86 -18.11 7.94
N PHE A 353 -7.98 -18.37 6.96
CA PHE A 353 -8.09 -19.58 6.13
C PHE A 353 -7.80 -20.86 6.92
N LEU A 354 -6.87 -20.84 7.87
CA LEU A 354 -6.62 -22.01 8.73
C LEU A 354 -7.80 -22.31 9.65
N ALA A 355 -8.53 -21.30 10.14
CA ALA A 355 -9.73 -21.50 10.94
C ALA A 355 -10.92 -21.99 10.10
N LEU A 356 -11.01 -21.58 8.82
CA LEU A 356 -11.96 -22.12 7.85
C LEU A 356 -11.64 -23.58 7.47
N HIS A 357 -10.37 -23.93 7.41
CA HIS A 357 -9.86 -25.22 6.95
C HIS A 357 -8.91 -25.86 7.98
N PRO A 358 -9.43 -26.28 9.16
CA PRO A 358 -8.59 -26.69 10.30
C PRO A 358 -7.68 -27.89 10.01
N HIS A 359 -8.06 -28.75 9.06
CA HIS A 359 -7.25 -29.89 8.63
C HIS A 359 -5.86 -29.48 8.09
N HIS A 360 -5.72 -28.28 7.51
CA HIS A 360 -4.42 -27.75 7.09
C HIS A 360 -3.51 -27.43 8.28
N ALA A 361 -4.07 -26.92 9.38
CA ALA A 361 -3.31 -26.68 10.61
C ALA A 361 -2.81 -28.00 11.21
N ASP A 362 -3.62 -29.06 11.19
CA ASP A 362 -3.20 -30.39 11.67
C ASP A 362 -2.14 -31.04 10.78
N LYS A 363 -2.20 -30.82 9.46
CA LYS A 363 -1.15 -31.25 8.53
C LYS A 363 0.17 -30.53 8.80
N ILE A 364 0.14 -29.21 9.00
CA ILE A 364 1.32 -28.44 9.41
C ILE A 364 1.86 -28.96 10.75
N TYR A 365 0.99 -29.16 11.75
CA TYR A 365 1.39 -29.71 13.05
C TYR A 365 2.17 -31.01 12.90
N ASN A 366 1.66 -31.96 12.10
CA ASN A 366 2.34 -33.23 11.86
C ASN A 366 3.70 -33.06 11.16
N GLU A 367 3.83 -32.13 10.20
CA GLU A 367 5.12 -31.83 9.56
C GLU A 367 6.14 -31.24 10.56
N LEU A 368 5.67 -30.44 11.53
CA LEU A 368 6.53 -29.78 12.53
C LEU A 368 7.07 -30.74 13.60
N ARG A 369 6.40 -31.86 13.89
CA ARG A 369 6.80 -32.83 14.94
C ARG A 369 8.18 -33.44 14.73
N HIS A 370 8.71 -33.38 13.52
CA HIS A 370 10.03 -33.90 13.17
C HIS A 370 11.15 -32.87 13.31
N LEU A 371 10.82 -31.63 13.67
CA LEU A 371 11.79 -30.55 13.85
C LEU A 371 12.12 -30.34 15.33
N SER A 372 13.35 -29.95 15.62
CA SER A 372 13.80 -29.59 16.96
C SER A 372 13.44 -28.14 17.31
N HIS A 373 13.15 -27.90 18.59
CA HIS A 373 13.07 -26.55 19.14
C HIS A 373 14.45 -26.00 19.55
N PRO A 374 14.65 -24.66 19.55
CA PRO A 374 13.75 -23.66 18.96
C PRO A 374 13.72 -23.78 17.43
N TYR A 375 12.57 -23.51 16.80
CA TYR A 375 12.45 -23.64 15.36
C TYR A 375 13.44 -22.73 14.63
N ASP A 376 14.07 -23.30 13.59
CA ASP A 376 14.91 -22.58 12.66
C ASP A 376 14.11 -22.10 11.44
N THR A 377 14.31 -20.84 11.06
CA THR A 377 13.57 -20.23 9.94
C THR A 377 13.90 -20.87 8.60
N HIS A 378 15.14 -21.34 8.41
CA HIS A 378 15.54 -22.02 7.19
C HIS A 378 14.92 -23.42 7.13
N GLN A 379 14.85 -24.19 8.23
CA GLN A 379 14.07 -25.43 8.29
C GLN A 379 12.59 -25.18 7.95
N LEU A 380 11.95 -24.19 8.57
CA LEU A 380 10.55 -23.84 8.31
C LEU A 380 10.30 -23.43 6.85
N SER A 381 11.29 -22.84 6.17
CA SER A 381 11.18 -22.47 4.74
C SER A 381 11.06 -23.67 3.80
N LYS A 382 11.40 -24.88 4.28
CA LYS A 382 11.35 -26.13 3.51
C LYS A 382 10.08 -26.95 3.77
N ILE A 383 9.27 -26.55 4.75
CA ILE A 383 8.02 -27.24 5.08
C ILE A 383 6.97 -26.90 4.02
N ALA A 384 6.70 -27.87 3.14
CA ALA A 384 5.94 -27.66 1.92
C ALA A 384 4.52 -27.16 2.20
N HIS A 385 3.79 -27.80 3.13
CA HIS A 385 2.41 -27.41 3.39
C HIS A 385 2.31 -26.07 4.13
N LEU A 386 3.19 -25.80 5.10
CA LEU A 386 3.29 -24.50 5.77
C LEU A 386 3.46 -23.36 4.75
N ASN A 387 4.42 -23.49 3.83
CA ASN A 387 4.66 -22.45 2.82
C ASN A 387 3.55 -22.40 1.76
N GLY A 388 2.91 -23.53 1.46
CA GLY A 388 1.72 -23.56 0.61
C GLY A 388 0.54 -22.80 1.21
N VAL A 389 0.29 -22.95 2.51
CA VAL A 389 -0.75 -22.18 3.23
C VAL A 389 -0.43 -20.69 3.21
N ILE A 390 0.83 -20.30 3.47
CA ILE A 390 1.25 -18.90 3.42
C ILE A 390 1.01 -18.32 2.01
N ASN A 391 1.47 -19.01 0.96
CA ASN A 391 1.34 -18.53 -0.40
C ASN A 391 -0.12 -18.46 -0.85
N GLU A 392 -0.93 -19.49 -0.56
CA GLU A 392 -2.34 -19.53 -0.96
C GLU A 392 -3.16 -18.47 -0.24
N SER A 393 -2.86 -18.22 1.04
CA SER A 393 -3.48 -17.13 1.80
C SER A 393 -3.14 -15.77 1.20
N MET A 394 -1.89 -15.55 0.77
CA MET A 394 -1.48 -14.30 0.11
C MET A 394 -1.98 -14.16 -1.33
N ARG A 395 -2.28 -15.29 -2.01
CA ARG A 395 -2.89 -15.30 -3.35
C ARG A 395 -4.32 -14.82 -3.26
N LEU A 396 -5.08 -15.42 -2.33
CA LEU A 396 -6.46 -15.03 -2.08
C LEU A 396 -6.47 -13.68 -1.36
N LEU A 397 -6.01 -13.52 -0.14
CA LEU A 397 -6.08 -12.22 0.55
C LEU A 397 -4.69 -11.56 0.65
N PRO A 398 -4.20 -10.91 -0.43
CA PRO A 398 -2.91 -10.22 -0.39
C PRO A 398 -2.98 -8.99 0.52
N ALA A 399 -1.88 -8.73 1.22
CA ALA A 399 -1.73 -7.53 2.04
C ALA A 399 -1.87 -6.23 1.22
N ALA A 400 -1.53 -6.25 -0.08
CA ALA A 400 -1.80 -5.15 -1.01
C ALA A 400 -2.88 -5.61 -2.00
N LEU A 401 -4.13 -5.20 -1.78
CA LEU A 401 -5.28 -5.66 -2.55
C LEU A 401 -5.29 -5.08 -3.97
N THR A 402 -4.97 -3.79 -4.10
CA THR A 402 -5.07 -3.07 -5.37
C THR A 402 -3.71 -2.82 -5.99
N ALA A 403 -3.70 -2.03 -7.06
CA ALA A 403 -2.53 -1.84 -7.87
C ALA A 403 -1.51 -0.93 -7.19
N ILE A 404 -0.26 -1.40 -7.17
CA ILE A 404 0.88 -0.48 -7.20
C ILE A 404 0.89 0.17 -8.59
N THR A 405 0.99 1.50 -8.64
CA THR A 405 0.86 2.24 -9.91
C THR A 405 2.20 2.72 -10.47
N ARG A 406 2.31 2.67 -11.80
CA ARG A 406 3.42 3.20 -12.58
C ARG A 406 2.92 4.17 -13.64
N ILE A 407 3.84 4.92 -14.22
CA ILE A 407 3.65 5.68 -15.45
C ILE A 407 4.47 4.97 -16.53
N THR A 408 3.87 4.68 -17.67
CA THR A 408 4.57 4.08 -18.80
C THR A 408 5.68 5.00 -19.31
N GLY A 409 6.80 4.39 -19.72
CA GLY A 409 7.93 5.12 -20.29
C GLY A 409 7.63 5.74 -21.66
N PRO A 410 8.62 6.40 -22.29
CA PRO A 410 8.45 7.10 -23.57
C PRO A 410 7.99 6.21 -24.73
N GLU A 411 8.34 4.93 -24.70
CA GLU A 411 7.97 3.95 -25.73
C GLU A 411 6.59 3.31 -25.48
N GLY A 412 5.89 3.67 -24.40
CA GLY A 412 4.67 2.98 -23.99
C GLY A 412 4.95 1.65 -23.29
N LEU A 413 4.01 0.71 -23.41
CA LEU A 413 4.12 -0.62 -22.81
C LEU A 413 3.29 -1.63 -23.62
N ASP A 414 3.95 -2.68 -24.12
CA ASP A 414 3.29 -3.80 -24.78
C ASP A 414 3.00 -4.93 -23.80
N ILE A 415 1.81 -5.49 -23.89
CA ILE A 415 1.40 -6.70 -23.17
C ILE A 415 0.53 -7.54 -24.09
N ASP A 416 1.09 -8.66 -24.54
CA ASP A 416 0.55 -9.50 -25.62
C ASP A 416 0.13 -8.63 -26.81
N ASP A 417 -1.13 -8.69 -27.26
CA ASP A 417 -1.62 -7.93 -28.43
C ASP A 417 -2.10 -6.50 -28.08
N THR A 418 -1.83 -6.01 -26.85
CA THR A 418 -2.31 -4.69 -26.39
C THR A 418 -1.15 -3.73 -26.15
N PHE A 419 -1.11 -2.66 -26.95
CA PHE A 419 -0.21 -1.53 -26.75
C PHE A 419 -0.82 -0.47 -25.83
N ILE A 420 -0.10 -0.09 -24.78
CA ILE A 420 -0.48 0.98 -23.86
C ILE A 420 0.37 2.22 -24.17
N PRO A 421 -0.25 3.37 -24.48
CA PRO A 421 0.48 4.59 -24.83
C PRO A 421 1.44 5.08 -23.74
N PRO A 422 2.48 5.86 -24.11
CA PRO A 422 3.40 6.48 -23.16
C PRO A 422 2.71 7.45 -22.21
N ASN A 423 3.37 7.72 -21.08
CA ASN A 423 2.88 8.63 -20.04
C ASN A 423 1.48 8.24 -19.50
N THR A 424 1.15 6.95 -19.49
CA THR A 424 -0.11 6.42 -18.98
C THR A 424 0.07 5.91 -17.55
N LYS A 425 -0.82 6.28 -16.63
CA LYS A 425 -0.85 5.69 -15.29
C LYS A 425 -1.45 4.30 -15.36
N ILE A 426 -0.62 3.29 -15.16
CA ILE A 426 -1.00 1.88 -15.19
C ILE A 426 -0.99 1.29 -13.78
N GLY A 427 -1.80 0.24 -13.58
CA GLY A 427 -1.78 -0.54 -12.36
C GLY A 427 -2.41 -1.92 -12.56
N SER A 428 -1.89 -2.91 -11.84
CA SER A 428 -2.39 -4.30 -11.87
C SER A 428 -3.00 -4.69 -10.52
N PRO A 429 -4.34 -4.78 -10.40
CA PRO A 429 -5.01 -5.09 -9.13
C PRO A 429 -4.75 -6.54 -8.70
N ARG A 430 -4.00 -6.75 -7.60
CA ARG A 430 -3.56 -8.08 -7.17
C ARG A 430 -4.72 -8.97 -6.73
N TYR A 431 -5.72 -8.41 -6.05
CA TYR A 431 -6.90 -9.16 -5.61
C TYR A 431 -7.56 -9.90 -6.77
N THR A 432 -7.78 -9.21 -7.89
CA THR A 432 -8.42 -9.79 -9.08
C THR A 432 -7.44 -10.65 -9.87
N VAL A 433 -6.23 -10.16 -10.18
CA VAL A 433 -5.24 -10.90 -11.00
C VAL A 433 -4.85 -12.24 -10.38
N GLN A 434 -4.70 -12.30 -9.05
CA GLN A 434 -4.38 -13.54 -8.35
C GLN A 434 -5.58 -14.51 -8.23
N ARG A 435 -6.77 -14.12 -8.70
CA ARG A 435 -8.02 -14.92 -8.73
C ARG A 435 -8.51 -15.22 -10.15
N MET A 436 -7.71 -14.95 -11.18
CA MET A 436 -8.14 -15.21 -12.56
C MET A 436 -8.02 -16.69 -12.89
N GLU A 437 -9.03 -17.24 -13.56
CA GLU A 437 -9.00 -18.62 -14.08
C GLU A 437 -7.91 -18.84 -15.14
N SER A 438 -7.47 -17.77 -15.81
CA SER A 438 -6.34 -17.79 -16.75
C SER A 438 -5.00 -18.03 -16.05
N ALA A 439 -4.90 -17.70 -14.75
CA ALA A 439 -3.68 -17.88 -13.96
C ALA A 439 -3.74 -19.08 -13.01
N PHE A 440 -4.90 -19.40 -12.45
CA PHE A 440 -5.07 -20.48 -11.47
C PHE A 440 -6.33 -21.29 -11.78
N ALA A 441 -6.23 -22.62 -11.80
CA ALA A 441 -7.41 -23.49 -11.83
C ALA A 441 -8.18 -23.39 -10.51
N ASN A 442 -9.53 -23.46 -10.51
CA ASN A 442 -10.35 -23.25 -9.29
C ASN A 442 -9.87 -22.05 -8.45
N PRO A 443 -9.79 -20.84 -9.03
CA PRO A 443 -9.02 -19.74 -8.45
C PRO A 443 -9.61 -19.18 -7.16
N LEU A 444 -10.86 -19.50 -6.82
CA LEU A 444 -11.50 -19.05 -5.58
C LEU A 444 -11.38 -20.06 -4.44
N GLU A 445 -10.96 -21.30 -4.72
CA GLU A 445 -10.76 -22.34 -3.71
C GLU A 445 -9.40 -22.17 -3.02
N PHE A 446 -9.39 -22.37 -1.69
CA PHE A 446 -8.16 -22.41 -0.89
C PHE A 446 -7.49 -23.78 -1.04
N ILE A 447 -6.46 -23.87 -1.90
CA ILE A 447 -5.73 -25.12 -2.17
C ILE A 447 -4.22 -24.90 -1.93
N PRO A 448 -3.71 -25.06 -0.70
CA PRO A 448 -2.27 -24.97 -0.41
C PRO A 448 -1.39 -25.90 -1.25
N GLU A 449 -1.93 -27.05 -1.65
CA GLU A 449 -1.27 -28.05 -2.48
C GLU A 449 -0.84 -27.52 -3.85
N ARG A 450 -1.41 -26.40 -4.34
CA ARG A 450 -0.97 -25.70 -5.55
C ARG A 450 0.52 -25.37 -5.54
N TRP A 451 1.07 -25.13 -4.37
CA TRP A 451 2.45 -24.70 -4.16
C TRP A 451 3.38 -25.86 -3.82
N SER A 452 2.88 -27.10 -3.87
CA SER A 452 3.63 -28.31 -3.51
C SER A 452 3.24 -29.50 -4.39
N THR A 453 2.25 -30.29 -3.99
CA THR A 453 1.91 -31.57 -4.64
C THR A 453 1.08 -31.43 -5.91
N GLN A 454 0.47 -30.25 -6.16
CA GLN A 454 -0.40 -30.00 -7.32
C GLN A 454 0.00 -28.74 -8.11
N PRO A 455 1.26 -28.62 -8.59
CA PRO A 455 1.74 -27.41 -9.26
C PRO A 455 1.04 -27.12 -10.59
N ALA A 456 0.47 -28.14 -11.26
CA ALA A 456 -0.27 -27.99 -12.51
C ALA A 456 -1.53 -27.11 -12.39
N LEU A 457 -1.99 -26.87 -11.16
CA LEU A 457 -3.11 -25.96 -10.89
C LEU A 457 -2.72 -24.46 -11.01
N ILE A 458 -1.43 -24.15 -11.14
CA ILE A 458 -0.92 -22.82 -11.48
C ILE A 458 -0.69 -22.80 -13.00
N LYS A 459 -1.59 -22.12 -13.73
CA LYS A 459 -1.51 -21.99 -15.20
C LYS A 459 -0.53 -20.91 -15.62
N ASP A 460 -0.48 -19.80 -14.86
CA ASP A 460 0.48 -18.72 -15.08
C ASP A 460 0.98 -18.13 -13.75
N ALA A 461 2.21 -18.49 -13.39
CA ALA A 461 2.84 -18.04 -12.15
C ALA A 461 3.15 -16.54 -12.12
N ARG A 462 3.16 -15.85 -13.28
CA ARG A 462 3.43 -14.39 -13.35
C ARG A 462 2.38 -13.58 -12.62
N ALA A 463 1.16 -14.10 -12.47
CA ALA A 463 0.08 -13.47 -11.72
C ALA A 463 0.35 -13.39 -10.21
N PHE A 464 1.20 -14.28 -9.66
CA PHE A 464 1.50 -14.34 -8.23
C PHE A 464 2.68 -13.44 -7.86
N ALA A 465 2.40 -12.27 -7.27
CA ALA A 465 3.43 -11.33 -6.84
C ALA A 465 3.12 -10.66 -5.49
N PRO A 466 3.00 -11.44 -4.39
CA PRO A 466 2.70 -10.90 -3.07
C PRO A 466 3.78 -9.93 -2.57
N PHE A 467 5.02 -10.09 -3.05
CA PHE A 467 6.16 -9.21 -2.76
C PHE A 467 6.63 -8.38 -3.96
N GLY A 468 5.87 -8.35 -5.06
CA GLY A 468 6.23 -7.63 -6.30
C GLY A 468 7.38 -8.26 -7.09
N PHE A 469 7.80 -7.59 -8.17
CA PHE A 469 8.85 -8.02 -9.10
C PHE A 469 9.99 -7.00 -9.23
N GLY A 470 11.12 -7.47 -9.77
CA GLY A 470 12.23 -6.65 -10.21
C GLY A 470 12.90 -5.84 -9.10
N ARG A 471 13.52 -4.71 -9.49
CA ARG A 471 14.33 -3.85 -8.59
C ARG A 471 13.52 -3.23 -7.46
N ARG A 472 12.20 -3.10 -7.66
CA ARG A 472 11.26 -2.52 -6.68
C ARG A 472 10.47 -3.57 -5.90
N ALA A 473 10.83 -4.85 -6.00
CA ALA A 473 10.28 -5.90 -5.15
C ALA A 473 10.51 -5.58 -3.66
N CYS A 474 9.60 -6.05 -2.81
CA CYS A 474 9.59 -5.79 -1.37
C CYS A 474 10.92 -6.21 -0.74
N VAL A 475 11.61 -5.23 -0.15
CA VAL A 475 12.88 -5.48 0.55
C VAL A 475 12.68 -6.27 1.83
N GLY A 476 11.53 -6.09 2.50
CA GLY A 476 11.17 -6.76 3.75
C GLY A 476 10.77 -8.23 3.60
N LYS A 477 10.78 -8.81 2.39
CA LYS A 477 10.36 -10.21 2.16
C LYS A 477 11.03 -11.23 3.09
N PRO A 478 12.37 -11.21 3.31
CA PRO A 478 13.03 -12.17 4.20
C PRO A 478 12.52 -12.05 5.65
N LEU A 479 12.44 -10.82 6.15
CA LEU A 479 11.99 -10.51 7.51
C LEU A 479 10.51 -10.87 7.73
N ALA A 480 9.64 -10.53 6.78
CA ALA A 480 8.23 -10.86 6.85
C ALA A 480 8.00 -12.38 6.87
N LEU A 481 8.64 -13.12 5.96
CA LEU A 481 8.49 -14.58 5.91
C LEU A 481 9.09 -15.27 7.15
N ALA A 482 10.18 -14.76 7.71
CA ALA A 482 10.74 -15.27 8.97
C ALA A 482 9.74 -15.14 10.12
N GLN A 483 9.15 -13.95 10.29
CA GLN A 483 8.14 -13.69 11.32
C GLN A 483 6.89 -14.57 11.12
N ILE A 484 6.32 -14.58 9.91
CA ILE A 484 5.10 -15.34 9.61
C ILE A 484 5.32 -16.84 9.88
N ARG A 485 6.43 -17.42 9.41
CA ARG A 485 6.72 -18.84 9.64
C ARG A 485 6.89 -19.15 11.12
N LEU A 486 7.62 -18.32 11.86
CA LEU A 486 7.84 -18.54 13.30
C LEU A 486 6.54 -18.42 14.09
N VAL A 487 5.71 -17.42 13.80
CA VAL A 487 4.39 -17.26 14.44
C VAL A 487 3.53 -18.49 14.18
N LEU A 488 3.35 -18.88 12.92
CA LEU A 488 2.49 -20.02 12.57
C LEU A 488 3.01 -21.32 13.17
N ALA A 489 4.30 -21.62 13.05
CA ALA A 489 4.86 -22.85 13.57
C ALA A 489 4.68 -22.96 15.08
N ASN A 490 4.99 -21.89 15.83
CA ASN A 490 4.89 -21.90 17.28
C ASN A 490 3.43 -21.90 17.79
N VAL A 491 2.52 -21.21 17.11
CA VAL A 491 1.10 -21.20 17.49
C VAL A 491 0.45 -22.55 17.19
N ILE A 492 0.69 -23.12 16.00
CA ILE A 492 0.13 -24.43 15.61
C ILE A 492 0.69 -25.57 16.46
N ASP A 493 1.97 -25.52 16.82
CA ASP A 493 2.60 -26.51 17.71
C ASP A 493 1.97 -26.54 19.10
N LYS A 494 1.64 -25.37 19.66
CA LYS A 494 1.13 -25.24 21.04
C LYS A 494 -0.38 -25.22 21.16
N PHE A 495 -1.10 -24.86 20.09
CA PHE A 495 -2.54 -24.58 20.16
C PHE A 495 -3.32 -25.16 18.97
N LYS A 496 -4.54 -25.59 19.25
CA LYS A 496 -5.66 -25.65 18.30
C LYS A 496 -6.41 -24.33 18.37
N PHE A 497 -7.03 -23.94 17.26
CA PHE A 497 -7.87 -22.74 17.24
C PHE A 497 -9.04 -22.91 16.28
N ALA A 498 -10.13 -22.21 16.60
CA ALA A 498 -11.35 -22.16 15.81
C ALA A 498 -12.03 -20.81 15.98
N PHE A 499 -12.97 -20.47 15.08
CA PHE A 499 -13.81 -19.28 15.25
C PHE A 499 -14.55 -19.34 16.58
N ALA A 500 -14.59 -18.22 17.29
CA ALA A 500 -15.39 -18.12 18.50
C ALA A 500 -16.89 -18.28 18.20
N PRO A 501 -17.70 -18.77 19.15
CA PRO A 501 -19.14 -18.87 18.97
C PRO A 501 -19.78 -17.52 18.57
N GLY A 502 -20.67 -17.54 17.58
CA GLY A 502 -21.39 -16.36 17.12
C GLY A 502 -20.61 -15.43 16.18
N VAL A 503 -19.39 -15.79 15.78
CA VAL A 503 -18.63 -15.02 14.77
C VAL A 503 -19.29 -15.17 13.40
N ASP A 504 -19.65 -14.05 12.78
CA ASP A 504 -19.99 -13.98 11.36
C ASP A 504 -18.71 -14.10 10.52
N VAL A 505 -18.39 -15.32 10.10
CA VAL A 505 -17.16 -15.63 9.36
C VAL A 505 -17.07 -14.86 8.03
N ALA A 506 -18.21 -14.53 7.41
CA ALA A 506 -18.24 -13.78 6.15
C ALA A 506 -17.85 -12.31 6.33
N SER A 507 -17.93 -11.78 7.56
CA SER A 507 -17.54 -10.38 7.87
C SER A 507 -16.07 -10.09 7.54
N VAL A 508 -15.19 -11.09 7.61
CA VAL A 508 -13.75 -10.91 7.36
C VAL A 508 -13.50 -10.39 5.95
N GLU A 509 -14.14 -11.00 4.95
CA GLU A 509 -14.05 -10.56 3.55
C GLU A 509 -15.05 -9.45 3.22
N ARG A 510 -16.29 -9.54 3.69
CA ARG A 510 -17.33 -8.53 3.40
C ARG A 510 -16.95 -7.15 3.91
N ASP A 511 -16.35 -7.06 5.10
CA ASP A 511 -16.02 -5.80 5.74
C ASP A 511 -14.56 -5.38 5.49
N MET A 512 -13.82 -6.15 4.67
CA MET A 512 -12.45 -5.86 4.23
C MET A 512 -12.35 -4.44 3.66
N LYS A 513 -11.35 -3.68 4.14
CA LYS A 513 -11.02 -2.34 3.64
C LYS A 513 -9.66 -2.35 2.96
N ASP A 514 -9.57 -1.59 1.87
CA ASP A 514 -8.32 -1.30 1.17
C ASP A 514 -7.86 0.11 1.57
N TYR A 515 -6.91 0.20 2.49
CA TYR A 515 -6.37 1.46 3.02
C TYR A 515 -4.94 1.73 2.55
N LEU A 516 -4.55 1.24 1.36
CA LEU A 516 -3.19 0.91 0.90
C LEU A 516 -2.81 -0.52 1.24
N THR A 517 -3.03 -0.89 2.50
CA THR A 517 -2.96 -2.27 2.98
C THR A 517 -4.36 -2.81 3.23
N ALA A 518 -4.53 -4.12 3.03
CA ALA A 518 -5.71 -4.83 3.44
C ALA A 518 -5.94 -4.62 4.94
N THR A 519 -7.18 -4.34 5.29
CA THR A 519 -7.68 -4.34 6.67
C THR A 519 -8.88 -5.29 6.71
N PRO A 520 -8.66 -6.58 6.99
CA PRO A 520 -9.74 -7.55 7.09
C PRO A 520 -10.75 -7.17 8.16
N GLY A 521 -12.01 -7.60 7.98
CA GLY A 521 -13.03 -7.52 9.03
C GLY A 521 -12.53 -8.18 10.33
N LYS A 522 -13.01 -7.67 11.47
CA LYS A 522 -12.61 -8.20 12.77
C LYS A 522 -13.28 -9.55 13.01
N PHE A 523 -12.52 -10.52 13.50
CA PHE A 523 -13.06 -11.80 13.96
C PHE A 523 -12.34 -12.28 15.20
N SER A 524 -13.03 -13.13 15.96
CA SER A 524 -12.47 -13.71 17.18
C SER A 524 -12.17 -15.19 17.00
N LEU A 525 -11.06 -15.64 17.57
CA LEU A 525 -10.70 -17.04 17.67
C LEU A 525 -10.67 -17.47 19.14
N VAL A 526 -10.93 -18.75 19.38
CA VAL A 526 -10.65 -19.43 20.65
C VAL A 526 -9.44 -20.31 20.44
N PHE A 527 -8.48 -20.26 21.38
CA PHE A 527 -7.29 -21.09 21.36
C PHE A 527 -7.35 -22.11 22.49
N GLU A 528 -7.11 -23.37 22.15
CA GLU A 528 -7.05 -24.50 23.08
C GLU A 528 -5.65 -25.09 23.04
N LYS A 529 -5.04 -25.35 24.19
CA LYS A 529 -3.71 -25.95 24.25
C LYS A 529 -3.76 -27.36 23.65
N ARG A 530 -2.78 -27.69 22.80
CA ARG A 530 -2.62 -29.03 22.23
C ARG A 530 -2.11 -30.04 23.24
#